data_AF-A0AA91A4Z3-F1
#
_entry.id   AF-A0AA91A4Z3-F1
#
_cell.length_a   1.000
_cell.length_b   1.000
_cell.length_c   1.000
_cell.angle_alpha   90.00
_cell.angle_beta   90.00
_cell.angle_gamma   90.00
#
_symmetry.space_group_name_H-M   'P 1'
#
loop_
_entity.id
_entity.type
_entity.pdbx_description
1 polymer ?
#
loop_
_entity_poly.entity_id
_entity_poly.type
_entity_poly.pdbx_seq_one_letter_code
_entity_poly.pdbx_strand_id
1 'polypeptide(L)'
;MNAYYEDGAIHNDYHKELTVGGNVTAEALKQIMAKFFDDDSDSEGCKPVDDAKKSASPAAGRVAEVLFPDKNGEKDVNLTEKMAHAFVNYLKLHHISNEQISTTDGLLNKSVAAFFQYWSGRGYLYSGTPNGASISRFLREDCHLEMKVTQKSYGDYIRKKIIAGHIDVDVEVSVEDYMKSLED
;
A
#
# COMPACT_ATOMS: atom_id res chain seq x y z
N MET A 1 -7.88 -12.84 40.44
CA MET A 1 -6.47 -12.79 40.00
C MET A 1 -6.47 -12.46 38.53
N ASN A 2 -5.59 -11.55 38.11
CA ASN A 2 -5.33 -11.16 36.72
C ASN A 2 -4.52 -12.32 36.05
N ALA A 3 -4.12 -12.40 34.78
CA ALA A 3 -4.22 -11.59 33.56
C ALA A 3 -3.80 -12.54 32.38
N TYR A 4 -3.69 -12.20 31.09
CA TYR A 4 -4.04 -11.06 30.23
C TYR A 4 -4.06 -11.59 28.78
N TYR A 5 -4.82 -10.96 27.87
CA TYR A 5 -4.37 -10.70 26.50
C TYR A 5 -4.84 -9.30 26.15
N GLU A 6 -3.89 -8.38 25.98
CA GLU A 6 -4.14 -6.96 25.73
C GLU A 6 -4.40 -6.75 24.23
N ASP A 7 -5.66 -6.50 23.87
CA ASP A 7 -6.01 -6.03 22.52
C ASP A 7 -5.68 -4.53 22.42
N GLY A 8 -4.41 -4.25 22.13
CA GLY A 8 -3.81 -2.90 22.13
C GLY A 8 -4.01 -2.09 20.85
N ALA A 9 -5.02 -2.41 20.04
CA ALA A 9 -5.30 -1.68 18.80
C ALA A 9 -6.02 -0.35 19.07
N ILE A 10 -5.25 0.72 19.39
CA ILE A 10 -5.80 2.08 19.50
C ILE A 10 -6.16 2.60 18.09
N HIS A 11 -7.40 2.35 17.69
CA HIS A 11 -8.03 3.02 16.56
C HIS A 11 -8.30 4.48 16.95
N ASN A 12 -7.38 5.39 16.58
CA ASN A 12 -7.56 6.83 16.79
C ASN A 12 -8.37 7.44 15.63
N ASP A 13 -9.58 6.92 15.41
CA ASP A 13 -10.53 7.50 14.47
C ASP A 13 -11.09 8.80 15.09
N TYR A 14 -10.62 9.96 14.61
CA TYR A 14 -11.08 11.29 15.02
C TYR A 14 -12.50 11.58 14.48
N HIS A 15 -13.48 10.79 14.93
CA HIS A 15 -14.89 11.10 14.77
C HIS A 15 -15.27 12.20 15.77
N LYS A 16 -15.52 13.42 15.27
CA LYS A 16 -16.25 14.43 16.04
C LYS A 16 -17.71 13.97 16.16
N GLU A 17 -18.05 13.29 17.25
CA GLU A 17 -19.44 12.88 17.53
C GLU A 17 -20.23 14.00 18.20
N LEU A 18 -21.46 14.24 17.74
CA LEU A 18 -22.36 15.25 18.29
C LEU A 18 -23.54 14.58 19.01
N THR A 19 -23.45 14.43 20.34
CA THR A 19 -24.54 13.88 21.15
C THR A 19 -25.60 14.95 21.44
N VAL A 20 -26.76 14.85 20.80
CA VAL A 20 -27.92 15.73 21.06
C VAL A 20 -28.88 15.05 22.04
N GLY A 21 -28.87 15.48 23.29
CA GLY A 21 -29.73 14.94 24.34
C GLY A 21 -31.07 15.68 24.49
N GLY A 22 -32.17 14.92 24.56
CA GLY A 22 -33.51 15.45 24.85
C GLY A 22 -34.32 15.87 23.61
N ASN A 23 -35.51 16.43 23.85
CA ASN A 23 -36.45 16.81 22.80
C ASN A 23 -36.12 18.21 22.25
N VAL A 24 -35.20 18.27 21.29
CA VAL A 24 -34.65 19.52 20.73
C VAL A 24 -35.49 20.03 19.55
N THR A 25 -35.75 21.34 19.51
CA THR A 25 -36.49 21.97 18.41
C THR A 25 -35.63 22.09 17.14
N ALA A 26 -36.26 22.11 15.96
CA ALA A 26 -35.55 22.15 14.67
C ALA A 26 -34.63 23.39 14.55
N GLU A 27 -35.01 24.51 15.15
CA GLU A 27 -34.28 25.77 15.14
C GLU A 27 -33.03 25.71 16.03
N ALA A 28 -33.11 25.02 17.17
CA ALA A 28 -31.95 24.76 18.01
C ALA A 28 -30.98 23.77 17.34
N LEU A 29 -31.51 22.73 16.67
CA LEU A 29 -30.69 21.77 15.93
C LEU A 29 -29.90 22.44 14.79
N LYS A 30 -30.52 23.36 14.04
CA LYS A 30 -29.84 24.16 12.99
C LYS A 30 -28.70 25.01 13.56
N GLN A 31 -28.89 25.64 14.71
CA GLN A 31 -27.84 26.47 15.35
C GLN A 31 -26.68 25.63 15.90
N ILE A 32 -26.97 24.44 16.43
CA ILE A 32 -25.93 23.49 16.88
C ILE A 32 -25.11 23.01 15.68
N MET A 33 -25.76 22.67 14.56
CA MET A 33 -25.07 22.28 13.32
C MET A 33 -24.22 23.40 12.75
N ALA A 34 -24.72 24.64 12.65
CA ALA A 34 -23.93 25.78 12.16
C ALA A 34 -22.62 25.95 12.96
N LYS A 35 -22.72 26.06 14.29
CA LYS A 35 -21.56 26.19 15.19
C LYS A 35 -20.57 25.02 15.14
N PHE A 36 -21.01 23.84 14.72
CA PHE A 36 -20.14 22.67 14.56
C PHE A 36 -19.31 22.72 13.27
N PHE A 37 -19.74 23.49 12.26
CA PHE A 37 -19.05 23.69 10.99
C PHE A 37 -18.36 25.05 10.85
N ASP A 38 -18.73 26.06 11.67
CA ASP A 38 -18.17 27.42 11.63
C ASP A 38 -16.80 27.56 12.33
N ASP A 39 -16.32 26.54 13.06
CA ASP A 39 -15.10 26.57 13.90
C ASP A 39 -13.77 26.45 13.09
N ASP A 40 -13.75 26.99 11.86
CA ASP A 40 -12.58 27.05 10.97
C ASP A 40 -12.78 28.13 9.86
N SER A 41 -13.37 29.30 10.18
CA SER A 41 -13.56 30.37 9.19
C SER A 41 -13.33 31.77 9.74
N ASP A 42 -12.11 32.29 9.51
CA ASP A 42 -11.80 33.72 9.62
C ASP A 42 -10.95 34.17 8.41
N SER A 43 -11.14 35.43 8.00
CA SER A 43 -10.36 36.18 6.98
C SER A 43 -10.64 35.95 5.47
N GLU A 44 -11.81 36.46 5.04
CA GLU A 44 -12.03 37.33 3.86
C GLU A 44 -11.63 36.93 2.41
N GLY A 45 -12.57 37.17 1.48
CA GLY A 45 -12.21 37.81 0.19
C GLY A 45 -12.57 37.10 -1.12
N CYS A 46 -13.87 36.92 -1.43
CA CYS A 46 -14.28 36.50 -2.77
C CYS A 46 -13.97 37.57 -3.85
N LYS A 47 -13.20 37.18 -4.88
CA LYS A 47 -13.24 37.78 -6.22
C LYS A 47 -13.31 36.66 -7.27
N PRO A 48 -14.23 36.72 -8.26
CA PRO A 48 -14.35 35.66 -9.26
C PRO A 48 -13.44 35.94 -10.47
N VAL A 49 -12.71 34.92 -10.93
CA VAL A 49 -12.20 34.82 -12.32
C VAL A 49 -11.92 33.36 -12.72
N ASP A 50 -12.52 33.00 -13.85
CA ASP A 50 -12.06 32.08 -14.91
C ASP A 50 -11.79 30.58 -14.66
N ASP A 51 -12.43 29.77 -15.52
CA ASP A 51 -12.23 28.34 -15.71
C ASP A 51 -10.81 27.99 -16.20
N ALA A 52 -9.92 27.65 -15.27
CA ALA A 52 -8.74 26.86 -15.60
C ALA A 52 -8.25 25.98 -14.45
N LYS A 53 -8.31 24.66 -14.67
CA LYS A 53 -7.41 23.67 -14.04
C LYS A 53 -7.42 23.64 -12.50
N LYS A 54 -8.52 23.16 -11.92
CA LYS A 54 -8.56 22.71 -10.51
C LYS A 54 -7.66 21.49 -10.32
N SER A 55 -6.38 21.73 -10.08
CA SER A 55 -5.47 20.78 -9.43
C SER A 55 -6.12 20.35 -8.13
N ALA A 56 -6.61 19.11 -8.05
CA ALA A 56 -7.19 18.60 -6.82
C ALA A 56 -6.08 18.50 -5.77
N SER A 57 -6.14 19.34 -4.74
CA SER A 57 -5.35 19.15 -3.53
C SER A 57 -5.60 17.72 -3.03
N PRO A 58 -4.57 16.91 -2.77
CA PRO A 58 -4.79 15.58 -2.23
C PRO A 58 -5.50 15.72 -0.89
N ALA A 59 -6.64 15.03 -0.73
CA ALA A 59 -7.24 14.85 0.57
C ALA A 59 -6.19 14.25 1.53
N ALA A 60 -6.23 14.61 2.81
CA ALA A 60 -5.31 14.11 3.83
C ALA A 60 -5.48 12.59 4.01
N GLY A 61 -4.86 11.82 3.12
CA GLY A 61 -5.01 10.38 3.00
C GLY A 61 -4.05 9.64 3.92
N ARG A 62 -4.44 8.42 4.30
CA ARG A 62 -3.51 7.45 4.92
C ARG A 62 -2.24 7.38 4.07
N VAL A 63 -1.09 7.50 4.73
CA VAL A 63 0.21 7.26 4.09
C VAL A 63 0.17 5.88 3.44
N ALA A 64 0.48 5.82 2.15
CA ALA A 64 0.44 4.56 1.43
C ALA A 64 1.58 3.67 1.93
N GLU A 65 1.24 2.49 2.47
CA GLU A 65 2.23 1.51 2.95
C GLU A 65 3.28 1.21 1.88
N VAL A 66 4.54 1.27 2.29
CA VAL A 66 5.71 0.93 1.48
C VAL A 66 5.96 -0.57 1.53
N LEU A 67 6.57 -1.14 0.49
CA LEU A 67 6.89 -2.58 0.48
C LEU A 67 8.08 -2.90 1.40
N PHE A 68 9.14 -2.09 1.31
CA PHE A 68 10.35 -2.19 2.13
C PHE A 68 10.41 -1.01 3.09
N PRO A 69 9.98 -1.18 4.35
CA PRO A 69 10.05 -0.13 5.35
C PRO A 69 11.45 0.00 5.95
N ASP A 70 11.83 1.20 6.31
CA ASP A 70 12.94 1.47 7.21
C ASP A 70 12.51 1.29 8.69
N LYS A 71 13.43 1.52 9.62
CA LYS A 71 13.17 1.44 11.07
C LYS A 71 12.11 2.42 11.60
N ASN A 72 11.71 3.42 10.82
CA ASN A 72 10.69 4.42 11.16
C ASN A 72 9.35 4.13 10.47
N GLY A 73 9.28 3.11 9.59
CA GLY A 73 8.13 2.79 8.76
C GLY A 73 8.04 3.57 7.44
N GLU A 74 9.03 4.43 7.16
CA GLU A 74 9.16 5.13 5.88
C GLU A 74 9.80 4.21 4.82
N LYS A 75 9.91 4.65 3.57
CA LYS A 75 10.52 3.83 2.51
C LYS A 75 12.03 3.70 2.71
N ASP A 76 12.55 2.48 2.90
CA ASP A 76 13.99 2.25 2.75
C ASP A 76 14.33 2.30 1.26
N VAL A 77 14.84 3.46 0.83
CA VAL A 77 15.19 3.73 -0.58
C VAL A 77 16.31 2.80 -1.06
N ASN A 78 17.34 2.57 -0.23
CA ASN A 78 18.50 1.76 -0.61
C ASN A 78 18.11 0.28 -0.75
N LEU A 79 17.33 -0.25 0.20
CA LEU A 79 16.82 -1.61 0.12
C LEU A 79 15.84 -1.77 -1.04
N THR A 80 14.94 -0.80 -1.26
CA THR A 80 14.00 -0.85 -2.39
C THR A 80 14.75 -0.88 -3.73
N GLU A 81 15.74 -0.01 -3.93
CA GLU A 81 16.54 0.03 -5.16
C GLU A 81 17.31 -1.28 -5.38
N LYS A 82 17.97 -1.80 -4.32
CA LYS A 82 18.68 -3.09 -4.39
C LYS A 82 17.73 -4.23 -4.79
N MET A 83 16.54 -4.30 -4.18
CA MET A 83 15.57 -5.36 -4.46
C MET A 83 14.89 -5.21 -5.83
N ALA A 84 14.61 -3.98 -6.27
CA ALA A 84 14.11 -3.70 -7.61
C ALA A 84 15.11 -4.11 -8.70
N HIS A 85 16.39 -3.75 -8.52
CA HIS A 85 17.45 -4.10 -9.45
C HIS A 85 17.68 -5.63 -9.53
N ALA A 86 17.71 -6.31 -8.38
CA ALA A 86 17.81 -7.78 -8.31
C ALA A 86 16.62 -8.44 -9.03
N PHE A 87 15.39 -8.04 -8.71
CA PHE A 87 14.18 -8.58 -9.33
C PHE A 87 14.16 -8.37 -10.84
N VAL A 88 14.42 -7.15 -11.33
CA VAL A 88 14.44 -6.83 -12.77
C VAL A 88 15.54 -7.61 -13.51
N ASN A 89 16.71 -7.82 -12.89
CA ASN A 89 17.78 -8.61 -13.52
C ASN A 89 17.47 -10.11 -13.55
N TYR A 90 16.80 -10.66 -12.53
CA TYR A 90 16.23 -12.00 -12.59
C TYR A 90 15.24 -12.13 -13.77
N LEU A 91 14.32 -11.16 -13.95
CA LEU A 91 13.39 -11.20 -15.08
C LEU A 91 14.11 -11.19 -16.44
N LYS A 92 15.24 -10.48 -16.58
CA LYS A 92 16.07 -10.49 -17.81
C LYS A 92 16.75 -11.84 -18.02
N LEU A 93 17.33 -12.41 -16.97
CA LEU A 93 18.01 -13.71 -17.00
C LEU A 93 17.06 -14.83 -17.42
N HIS A 94 15.82 -14.80 -16.94
CA HIS A 94 14.77 -15.76 -17.28
C HIS A 94 13.94 -15.36 -18.52
N HIS A 95 14.38 -14.35 -19.28
CA HIS A 95 13.77 -13.88 -20.54
C HIS A 95 12.30 -13.41 -20.46
N ILE A 96 11.84 -13.00 -19.28
CA ILE A 96 10.47 -12.52 -18.99
C ILE A 96 10.39 -11.01 -18.69
N SER A 97 11.49 -10.26 -18.80
CA SER A 97 11.52 -8.81 -18.54
C SER A 97 10.63 -7.96 -19.45
N ASN A 98 10.16 -8.53 -20.57
CA ASN A 98 9.26 -7.86 -21.53
C ASN A 98 7.79 -8.24 -21.32
N GLU A 99 7.47 -9.11 -20.36
CA GLU A 99 6.08 -9.45 -20.02
C GLU A 99 5.39 -8.30 -19.26
N GLN A 100 4.16 -7.97 -19.66
CA GLN A 100 3.33 -7.01 -18.94
C GLN A 100 2.69 -7.66 -17.71
N ILE A 101 2.72 -6.94 -16.58
CA ILE A 101 2.07 -7.34 -15.34
C ILE A 101 0.55 -7.50 -15.57
N SER A 102 0.05 -8.71 -15.33
CA SER A 102 -1.34 -9.12 -15.59
C SER A 102 -1.83 -10.12 -14.52
N THR A 103 -3.11 -10.49 -14.53
CA THR A 103 -3.67 -11.49 -13.61
C THR A 103 -3.65 -12.93 -14.14
N THR A 104 -2.93 -13.19 -15.24
CA THR A 104 -2.73 -14.55 -15.77
C THR A 104 -1.71 -15.30 -14.92
N ASP A 105 -1.95 -16.57 -14.59
CA ASP A 105 -0.93 -17.37 -13.92
C ASP A 105 0.20 -17.72 -14.90
N GLY A 106 1.43 -17.32 -14.56
CA GLY A 106 2.58 -17.35 -15.46
C GLY A 106 3.88 -17.07 -14.71
N LEU A 107 5.03 -17.23 -15.38
CA LEU A 107 6.33 -17.22 -14.71
C LEU A 107 6.63 -15.89 -14.01
N LEU A 108 6.24 -14.74 -14.60
CA LEU A 108 6.33 -13.43 -13.94
C LEU A 108 5.62 -13.41 -12.58
N ASN A 109 4.38 -13.89 -12.51
CA ASN A 109 3.58 -13.90 -11.28
C ASN A 109 4.01 -14.96 -10.26
N LYS A 110 4.57 -16.08 -10.72
CA LYS A 110 5.27 -17.04 -9.85
C LYS A 110 6.52 -16.41 -9.24
N SER A 111 7.30 -15.68 -10.04
CA SER A 111 8.52 -14.99 -9.61
C SER A 111 8.21 -13.90 -8.58
N VAL A 112 7.19 -13.06 -8.81
CA VAL A 112 6.76 -12.04 -7.82
C VAL A 112 6.40 -12.67 -6.47
N ALA A 113 5.70 -13.80 -6.48
CA ALA A 113 5.37 -14.51 -5.24
C ALA A 113 6.62 -15.10 -4.55
N ALA A 114 7.52 -15.73 -5.31
CA ALA A 114 8.76 -16.32 -4.79
C ALA A 114 9.69 -15.26 -4.18
N PHE A 115 9.89 -14.12 -4.85
CA PHE A 115 10.64 -12.99 -4.31
C PHE A 115 9.99 -12.42 -3.04
N PHE A 116 8.66 -12.29 -3.00
CA PHE A 116 7.95 -11.86 -1.80
C PHE A 116 8.19 -12.82 -0.62
N GLN A 117 8.14 -14.14 -0.86
CA GLN A 117 8.42 -15.16 0.15
C GLN A 117 9.88 -15.07 0.64
N TYR A 118 10.86 -14.92 -0.26
CA TYR A 118 12.26 -14.71 0.10
C TYR A 118 12.46 -13.45 0.97
N TRP A 119 11.93 -12.30 0.55
CA TRP A 119 12.04 -11.04 1.30
C TRP A 119 11.37 -11.10 2.67
N SER A 120 10.21 -11.78 2.75
CA SER A 120 9.52 -12.04 4.02
C SER A 120 10.38 -12.90 4.96
N GLY A 121 10.96 -13.99 4.46
CA GLY A 121 11.84 -14.88 5.22
C GLY A 121 13.15 -14.21 5.70
N ARG A 122 13.60 -13.15 5.02
CA ARG A 122 14.75 -12.32 5.43
C ARG A 122 14.37 -11.17 6.38
N GLY A 123 13.08 -10.98 6.68
CA GLY A 123 12.59 -9.89 7.53
C GLY A 123 12.63 -8.50 6.87
N TYR A 124 12.66 -8.43 5.54
CA TYR A 124 12.70 -7.16 4.78
C TYR A 124 11.32 -6.50 4.62
N LEU A 125 10.25 -7.22 4.98
CA LEU A 125 8.85 -6.81 4.79
C LEU A 125 8.12 -6.73 6.12
N TYR A 126 7.02 -5.97 6.18
CA TYR A 126 6.09 -6.00 7.31
C TYR A 126 5.55 -7.42 7.58
N SER A 127 5.56 -7.84 8.84
CA SER A 127 4.96 -9.11 9.27
C SER A 127 3.43 -9.09 9.14
N GLY A 128 2.85 -10.15 8.57
CA GLY A 128 1.40 -10.35 8.55
C GLY A 128 0.82 -10.51 7.16
N THR A 129 -0.31 -9.86 6.89
CA THR A 129 -1.03 -9.99 5.62
C THR A 129 -0.32 -9.21 4.50
N PRO A 130 0.01 -9.82 3.35
CA PRO A 130 0.60 -9.11 2.22
C PRO A 130 -0.28 -7.94 1.73
N ASN A 131 0.31 -6.75 1.59
CA ASN A 131 -0.37 -5.60 1.02
C ASN A 131 -0.23 -5.59 -0.51
N GLY A 132 -1.31 -5.93 -1.21
CA GLY A 132 -1.34 -5.96 -2.68
C GLY A 132 -1.11 -4.59 -3.34
N ALA A 133 -1.41 -3.49 -2.66
CA ALA A 133 -1.18 -2.14 -3.18
C ALA A 133 0.31 -1.76 -3.11
N SER A 134 1.03 -2.10 -2.03
CA SER A 134 2.47 -1.83 -1.95
C SER A 134 3.27 -2.69 -2.93
N ILE A 135 2.89 -3.97 -3.11
CA ILE A 135 3.47 -4.87 -4.13
C ILE A 135 3.25 -4.32 -5.55
N SER A 136 2.00 -3.98 -5.90
CA SER A 136 1.68 -3.48 -7.24
C SER A 136 2.31 -2.10 -7.52
N ARG A 137 2.48 -1.29 -6.47
CA ARG A 137 3.21 -0.03 -6.53
C ARG A 137 4.68 -0.24 -6.83
N PHE A 138 5.38 -1.04 -6.03
CA PHE A 138 6.80 -1.39 -6.21
C PHE A 138 7.09 -1.88 -7.65
N LEU A 139 6.29 -2.83 -8.15
CA LEU A 139 6.50 -3.38 -9.50
C LEU A 139 6.37 -2.35 -10.62
N ARG A 140 5.55 -1.30 -10.43
CA ARG A 140 5.32 -0.26 -11.44
C ARG A 140 6.26 0.95 -11.28
N GLU A 141 6.46 1.39 -10.05
CA GLU A 141 7.17 2.63 -9.72
C GLU A 141 8.68 2.40 -9.54
N ASP A 142 9.09 1.26 -8.95
CA ASP A 142 10.49 0.94 -8.65
C ASP A 142 11.09 -0.06 -9.65
N CYS A 143 10.34 -1.09 -10.07
CA CYS A 143 10.78 -2.04 -11.11
C CYS A 143 10.45 -1.58 -12.55
N HIS A 144 9.73 -0.46 -12.70
CA HIS A 144 9.32 0.13 -13.98
C HIS A 144 8.59 -0.82 -14.95
N LEU A 145 7.87 -1.82 -14.44
CA LEU A 145 7.14 -2.77 -15.29
C LEU A 145 5.80 -2.19 -15.77
N GLU A 146 5.50 -2.44 -17.05
CA GLU A 146 4.22 -2.07 -17.64
C GLU A 146 3.10 -2.97 -17.11
N MET A 147 1.94 -2.38 -16.82
CA MET A 147 0.76 -3.10 -16.34
C MET A 147 -0.32 -3.19 -17.41
N LYS A 148 -0.73 -4.41 -17.75
CA LYS A 148 -1.86 -4.70 -18.64
C LYS A 148 -3.23 -4.53 -17.96
N VAL A 149 -3.24 -4.51 -16.62
CA VAL A 149 -4.42 -4.38 -15.76
C VAL A 149 -4.24 -3.21 -14.79
N THR A 150 -5.29 -2.83 -14.05
CA THR A 150 -5.14 -1.77 -13.03
C THR A 150 -4.25 -2.24 -11.86
N GLN A 151 -3.52 -1.32 -11.21
CA GLN A 151 -2.77 -1.59 -9.97
C GLN A 151 -3.64 -2.30 -8.92
N LYS A 152 -4.90 -1.89 -8.77
CA LYS A 152 -5.85 -2.52 -7.85
C LYS A 152 -6.14 -3.97 -8.24
N SER A 153 -6.50 -4.22 -9.50
CA SER A 153 -6.80 -5.56 -10.01
C SER A 153 -5.61 -6.51 -9.84
N TYR A 154 -4.39 -6.02 -10.09
CA TYR A 154 -3.18 -6.80 -9.86
C TYR A 154 -2.91 -7.03 -8.37
N GLY A 155 -3.01 -5.99 -7.54
CA GLY A 155 -2.80 -6.07 -6.10
C GLY A 155 -3.74 -7.07 -5.42
N ASP A 156 -5.04 -7.04 -5.77
CA ASP A 156 -6.04 -7.99 -5.29
C ASP A 156 -5.74 -9.44 -5.71
N TYR A 157 -5.14 -9.63 -6.90
CA TYR A 157 -4.73 -10.94 -7.42
C TYR A 157 -3.47 -11.46 -6.72
N ILE A 158 -2.38 -10.69 -6.72
CA ILE A 158 -1.08 -11.16 -6.22
C ILE A 158 -1.11 -11.42 -4.71
N ARG A 159 -1.85 -10.59 -3.95
CA ARG A 159 -2.12 -10.83 -2.52
C ARG A 159 -2.76 -12.20 -2.30
N LYS A 160 -3.77 -12.57 -3.09
CA LYS A 160 -4.42 -13.89 -2.98
C LYS A 160 -3.46 -15.02 -3.36
N LYS A 161 -2.65 -14.85 -4.41
CA LYS A 161 -1.66 -15.85 -4.83
C LYS A 161 -0.62 -16.11 -3.74
N ILE A 162 -0.10 -15.07 -3.09
CA ILE A 162 0.85 -15.19 -1.96
C ILE A 162 0.18 -15.86 -0.76
N ILE A 163 -1.02 -15.41 -0.35
CA ILE A 163 -1.77 -16.00 0.78
C ILE A 163 -2.09 -17.48 0.56
N ALA A 164 -2.28 -17.92 -0.69
CA ALA A 164 -2.52 -19.32 -1.00
C ALA A 164 -1.29 -20.23 -0.78
N GLY A 165 -0.08 -19.68 -0.66
CA GLY A 165 1.16 -20.44 -0.39
C GLY A 165 1.60 -21.40 -1.49
N HIS A 166 0.84 -21.53 -2.58
CA HIS A 166 1.15 -22.40 -3.72
C HIS A 166 2.08 -21.70 -4.71
N ILE A 167 3.33 -21.52 -4.27
CA ILE A 167 4.44 -21.10 -5.13
C ILE A 167 4.99 -22.34 -5.85
N ASP A 168 5.51 -22.12 -7.05
CA ASP A 168 6.17 -23.14 -7.84
C ASP A 168 7.57 -23.39 -7.26
N VAL A 169 7.85 -24.62 -6.80
CA VAL A 169 9.07 -24.94 -6.05
C VAL A 169 10.33 -24.72 -6.89
N ASP A 170 10.27 -24.99 -8.19
CA ASP A 170 11.42 -24.76 -9.09
C ASP A 170 11.72 -23.26 -9.21
N VAL A 171 10.68 -22.42 -9.18
CA VAL A 171 10.83 -20.96 -9.17
C VAL A 171 11.30 -20.45 -7.81
N GLU A 172 10.85 -21.04 -6.70
CA GLU A 172 11.31 -20.68 -5.36
C GLU A 172 12.80 -20.96 -5.18
N VAL A 173 13.25 -22.18 -5.52
CA VAL A 173 14.69 -22.55 -5.49
C VAL A 173 15.51 -21.66 -6.43
N SER A 174 15.02 -21.42 -7.65
CA SER A 174 15.72 -20.55 -8.61
C SER A 174 15.85 -19.10 -8.13
N VAL A 175 14.88 -18.58 -7.37
CA VAL A 175 14.96 -17.24 -6.77
C VAL A 175 15.90 -17.25 -5.55
N GLU A 176 15.86 -18.29 -4.72
CA GLU A 176 16.73 -18.41 -3.56
C GLU A 176 18.22 -18.50 -3.96
N ASP A 177 18.54 -19.36 -4.93
CA ASP A 177 19.91 -19.52 -5.45
C ASP A 177 20.41 -18.25 -6.16
N TYR A 178 19.55 -17.60 -6.95
CA TYR A 178 19.86 -16.30 -7.54
C TYR A 178 20.18 -15.25 -6.46
N MET A 179 19.33 -15.12 -5.44
CA MET A 179 19.53 -14.12 -4.38
C MET A 179 20.78 -14.41 -3.53
N LYS A 180 21.11 -15.68 -3.26
CA LYS A 180 22.37 -16.08 -2.61
C LYS A 180 23.58 -15.64 -3.44
N SER A 181 23.57 -15.85 -4.76
CA SER A 181 24.65 -15.44 -5.66
C SER A 181 24.87 -13.91 -5.76
N LEU A 182 24.02 -13.09 -5.14
CA LEU A 182 24.18 -11.65 -4.99
C LEU A 182 24.70 -11.22 -3.60
N GLU A 183 24.92 -12.17 -2.69
CA GLU A 183 25.47 -11.97 -1.34
C GLU A 183 26.93 -12.44 -1.21
N ASP A 184 27.42 -13.23 -2.19
CA ASP A 184 28.81 -13.73 -2.33
C ASP A 184 29.73 -12.76 -3.11
#